data_AF-C6PNU1-F1
#
_entry.id   AF-C6PNU1-F1
#
_cell.length_a   1.000
_cell.length_b   1.000
_cell.length_c   1.000
_cell.angle_alpha   90.00
_cell.angle_beta   90.00
_cell.angle_gamma   90.00
#
_symmetry.space_group_name_H-M   'P 1'
#
loop_
_entity.id
_entity.type
_entity.pdbx_description
1 polymer ?
#
loop_
_entity_poly.entity_id
_entity_poly.type
_entity_poly.pdbx_seq_one_letter_code
_entity_poly.pdbx_strand_id
1 'polypeptide(L)'
;MKVAIIQASSQKAKNNLLYNSVMRTVKDKKYEVINFGIFPDEEIEYSYIETAMLISILLESKAVDFVITGCSSGQGMMLACNSLPGVLCGYVENPPDAYLFGRINNGNAVSFPLGLNFGWAGEINLQCTLDKLFDEPFGIGYPKQDAIRKQRDTKLLKTINSITKRELVEVIPKIDLDFMRKVVKRDFVYDYVMKYGQNKELKELLQSYQ
;
A
#
# COMPACT_ATOMS: atom_id res chain seq x y z
N MET A 1 -13.99 -3.54 -1.22
CA MET A 1 -12.74 -2.86 -0.85
C MET A 1 -12.34 -1.94 -1.98
N LYS A 2 -11.78 -0.79 -1.67
CA LYS A 2 -11.06 0.10 -2.57
C LYS A 2 -9.57 -0.24 -2.50
N VAL A 3 -9.04 -0.79 -3.58
CA VAL A 3 -7.65 -1.24 -3.70
C VAL A 3 -6.87 -0.22 -4.52
N ALA A 4 -5.94 0.47 -3.86
CA ALA A 4 -5.02 1.39 -4.51
C ALA A 4 -3.82 0.65 -5.11
N ILE A 5 -3.36 1.12 -6.25
CA ILE A 5 -2.08 0.72 -6.83
C ILE A 5 -1.21 1.96 -6.91
N ILE A 6 -0.05 1.90 -6.27
CA ILE A 6 0.97 2.93 -6.41
C ILE A 6 2.36 2.35 -6.20
N GLN A 7 3.34 2.64 -7.06
CA GLN A 7 4.71 2.15 -6.93
C GLN A 7 5.75 3.25 -7.16
N ALA A 8 6.97 3.05 -6.63
CA ALA A 8 8.07 3.98 -6.80
C ALA A 8 8.52 4.12 -8.26
N SER A 9 9.08 5.28 -8.63
CA SER A 9 9.42 5.62 -10.02
C SER A 9 10.42 4.67 -10.66
N SER A 10 11.30 4.06 -9.86
CA SER A 10 12.27 3.08 -10.36
C SER A 10 11.61 1.88 -11.05
N GLN A 11 10.30 1.66 -10.84
CA GLN A 11 9.53 0.58 -11.43
C GLN A 11 8.28 1.08 -12.19
N LYS A 12 8.23 2.37 -12.58
CA LYS A 12 7.06 2.96 -13.28
C LYS A 12 6.71 2.25 -14.59
N ALA A 13 7.70 1.73 -15.30
CA ALA A 13 7.49 0.95 -16.54
C ALA A 13 6.63 -0.32 -16.32
N LYS A 14 6.52 -0.83 -15.08
CA LYS A 14 5.70 -1.99 -14.74
C LYS A 14 4.32 -1.63 -14.16
N ASN A 15 3.96 -0.34 -14.08
CA ASN A 15 2.68 0.09 -13.51
C ASN A 15 1.48 -0.57 -14.22
N ASN A 16 1.45 -0.56 -15.56
CA ASN A 16 0.38 -1.17 -16.34
C ASN A 16 0.28 -2.68 -16.11
N LEU A 17 1.43 -3.37 -15.98
CA LEU A 17 1.44 -4.79 -15.66
C LEU A 17 0.84 -5.04 -14.27
N LEU A 18 1.29 -4.29 -13.26
CA LEU A 18 0.78 -4.40 -11.90
C LEU A 18 -0.73 -4.16 -11.85
N TYR A 19 -1.21 -3.08 -12.48
CA TYR A 19 -2.63 -2.76 -12.55
C TYR A 19 -3.46 -3.86 -13.20
N ASN A 20 -3.04 -4.33 -14.37
CA ASN A 20 -3.77 -5.37 -15.09
C ASN A 20 -3.79 -6.70 -14.33
N SER A 21 -2.71 -7.06 -13.63
CA SER A 21 -2.68 -8.27 -12.81
C SER A 21 -3.61 -8.18 -11.61
N VAL A 22 -3.70 -7.02 -10.94
CA VAL A 22 -4.66 -6.79 -9.86
C VAL A 22 -6.09 -6.84 -10.38
N MET A 23 -6.40 -6.16 -11.49
CA MET A 23 -7.72 -6.20 -12.12
C MET A 23 -8.15 -7.64 -12.46
N ARG A 24 -7.25 -8.45 -13.01
CA ARG A 24 -7.52 -9.87 -13.28
C ARG A 24 -7.79 -10.67 -12.01
N THR A 25 -6.99 -10.44 -10.97
CA THR A 25 -7.10 -11.12 -9.67
C THR A 25 -8.46 -10.88 -9.01
N VAL A 26 -8.97 -9.65 -9.09
CA VAL A 26 -10.17 -9.23 -8.38
C VAL A 26 -11.41 -9.13 -9.27
N LYS A 27 -11.35 -9.61 -10.51
CA LYS A 27 -12.42 -9.48 -11.52
C LYS A 27 -13.80 -9.95 -11.04
N ASP A 28 -13.83 -11.05 -10.27
CA ASP A 28 -15.06 -11.65 -9.75
C ASP A 28 -15.42 -11.14 -8.34
N LYS A 29 -14.63 -10.19 -7.82
CA LYS A 29 -14.83 -9.56 -6.52
C LYS A 29 -15.46 -8.19 -6.72
N LYS A 30 -16.34 -7.78 -5.81
CA LYS A 30 -16.95 -6.43 -5.78
C LYS A 30 -15.97 -5.38 -5.24
N TYR A 31 -14.76 -5.33 -5.79
CA TYR A 31 -13.71 -4.39 -5.38
C TYR A 31 -13.54 -3.29 -6.43
N GLU A 32 -13.22 -2.09 -5.97
CA GLU A 32 -12.85 -0.96 -6.82
C GLU A 32 -11.33 -0.88 -6.84
N VAL A 33 -10.72 -0.86 -8.04
CA VAL A 33 -9.26 -0.76 -8.19
C VAL A 33 -8.92 0.61 -8.75
N ILE A 34 -8.12 1.37 -8.02
CA ILE A 34 -7.71 2.73 -8.40
C ILE A 34 -6.19 2.75 -8.60
N ASN A 35 -5.74 3.18 -9.77
CA ASN A 35 -4.32 3.30 -10.08
C ASN A 35 -3.88 4.76 -9.89
N PHE A 36 -2.98 4.98 -8.94
CA PHE A 36 -2.39 6.29 -8.64
C PHE A 36 -1.00 6.46 -9.27
N GLY A 37 -0.62 5.60 -10.21
CA GLY A 37 0.67 5.64 -10.90
C GLY A 37 1.81 5.18 -9.99
N ILE A 38 3.02 5.68 -10.14
CA ILE A 38 3.50 6.65 -11.11
C ILE A 38 3.45 6.01 -12.51
N PHE A 39 2.89 6.72 -13.49
CA PHE A 39 2.72 6.17 -14.83
C PHE A 39 4.04 6.18 -15.64
N PRO A 40 4.22 5.29 -16.62
CA PRO A 40 5.48 5.14 -17.35
C PRO A 40 5.99 6.42 -18.02
N ASP A 41 5.08 7.25 -18.50
CA ASP A 41 5.27 8.48 -19.26
C ASP A 41 5.44 9.73 -18.37
N GLU A 42 5.26 9.61 -17.06
CA GLU A 42 5.46 10.74 -16.14
C GLU A 42 6.96 11.09 -16.02
N GLU A 43 7.28 12.36 -16.15
CA GLU A 43 8.64 12.89 -15.93
C GLU A 43 8.95 13.11 -14.44
N ILE A 44 7.93 13.47 -13.65
CA ILE A 44 8.10 13.71 -12.22
C ILE A 44 8.32 12.38 -11.52
N GLU A 45 9.45 12.26 -10.84
CA GLU A 45 9.79 11.06 -10.08
C GLU A 45 9.43 11.21 -8.60
N TYR A 46 8.78 10.18 -8.07
CA TYR A 46 8.64 9.91 -6.64
C TYR A 46 9.47 8.68 -6.25
N SER A 47 10.30 8.88 -5.23
CA SER A 47 11.04 7.83 -4.52
C SER A 47 10.09 6.90 -3.77
N TYR A 48 10.62 5.78 -3.25
CA TYR A 48 9.83 4.89 -2.41
C TYR A 48 9.41 5.54 -1.08
N ILE A 49 10.14 6.55 -0.58
CA ILE A 49 9.81 7.28 0.65
C ILE A 49 8.61 8.20 0.40
N GLU A 50 8.66 9.00 -0.67
CA GLU A 50 7.55 9.88 -1.07
C GLU A 50 6.30 9.07 -1.42
N THR A 51 6.49 7.95 -2.12
CA THR A 51 5.40 7.02 -2.42
C THR A 51 4.79 6.43 -1.15
N ALA A 52 5.60 6.03 -0.16
CA ALA A 52 5.08 5.54 1.12
C ALA A 52 4.30 6.61 1.89
N MET A 53 4.70 7.89 1.80
CA MET A 53 3.91 9.00 2.35
C MET A 53 2.53 9.11 1.67
N LEU A 54 2.48 9.01 0.35
CA LEU A 54 1.21 8.99 -0.40
C LEU A 54 0.32 7.81 0.03
N ILE A 55 0.91 6.63 0.27
CA ILE A 55 0.21 5.43 0.76
C ILE A 55 -0.38 5.67 2.15
N SER A 56 0.40 6.25 3.07
CA SER A 56 -0.08 6.60 4.41
C SER A 56 -1.22 7.61 4.34
N ILE A 57 -1.11 8.65 3.50
CA ILE A 57 -2.18 9.63 3.28
C ILE A 57 -3.47 8.94 2.78
N LEU A 58 -3.37 8.05 1.80
CA LEU A 58 -4.52 7.30 1.25
C LEU A 58 -5.23 6.45 2.33
N LEU A 59 -4.46 5.78 3.20
CA LEU A 59 -4.98 4.87 4.24
C LEU A 59 -5.49 5.62 5.48
N GLU A 60 -4.74 6.58 6.02
CA GLU A 60 -5.14 7.40 7.18
C GLU A 60 -6.35 8.28 6.88
N SER A 61 -6.46 8.77 5.64
CA SER A 61 -7.67 9.48 5.21
C SER A 61 -8.88 8.56 5.04
N LYS A 62 -8.70 7.24 5.04
CA LYS A 62 -9.72 6.23 4.72
C LYS A 62 -10.32 6.39 3.32
N ALA A 63 -9.55 6.96 2.39
CA ALA A 63 -9.97 7.08 1.00
C ALA A 63 -9.95 5.72 0.27
N VAL A 64 -9.05 4.83 0.71
CA VAL A 64 -8.92 3.44 0.23
C VAL A 64 -8.79 2.46 1.39
N ASP A 65 -9.04 1.17 1.13
CA ASP A 65 -9.01 0.12 2.15
C ASP A 65 -7.70 -0.67 2.14
N PHE A 66 -7.06 -0.78 0.98
CA PHE A 66 -5.87 -1.61 0.79
C PHE A 66 -4.95 -1.04 -0.29
N VAL A 67 -3.64 -1.22 -0.16
CA VAL A 67 -2.67 -0.76 -1.16
C VAL A 67 -1.76 -1.88 -1.66
N ILE A 68 -1.61 -1.97 -2.98
CA ILE A 68 -0.61 -2.81 -3.63
C ILE A 68 0.48 -1.90 -4.16
N THR A 69 1.70 -2.11 -3.68
CA THR A 69 2.85 -1.26 -3.98
C THR A 69 4.11 -2.08 -4.25
N GLY A 70 5.21 -1.40 -4.48
CA GLY A 70 6.51 -2.00 -4.67
C GLY A 70 7.58 -0.97 -5.01
N CYS A 71 8.82 -1.43 -4.93
CA CYS A 71 9.98 -0.77 -5.51
C CYS A 71 10.88 -1.86 -6.12
N SER A 72 12.15 -1.55 -6.42
CA SER A 72 13.04 -2.53 -7.05
C SER A 72 13.13 -3.84 -6.26
N SER A 73 13.49 -3.81 -4.98
CA SER A 73 13.53 -5.03 -4.14
C SER A 73 12.29 -5.22 -3.28
N GLY A 74 11.32 -4.30 -3.29
CA GLY A 74 10.16 -4.29 -2.38
C GLY A 74 10.49 -3.98 -0.91
N GLN A 75 11.69 -4.26 -0.43
CA GLN A 75 12.11 -4.07 0.96
C GLN A 75 12.08 -2.60 1.40
N GLY A 76 12.65 -1.70 0.60
CA GLY A 76 12.67 -0.26 0.93
C GLY A 76 11.26 0.32 1.06
N MET A 77 10.34 -0.09 0.18
CA MET A 77 8.94 0.31 0.25
C MET A 77 8.23 -0.26 1.50
N MET A 78 8.46 -1.54 1.82
CA MET A 78 7.93 -2.15 3.04
C MET A 78 8.39 -1.41 4.30
N LEU A 79 9.68 -1.08 4.39
CA LEU A 79 10.24 -0.33 5.52
C LEU A 79 9.65 1.06 5.61
N ALA A 80 9.62 1.82 4.51
CA ALA A 80 9.05 3.17 4.50
C ALA A 80 7.57 3.18 4.89
N CYS A 81 6.77 2.25 4.34
CA CYS A 81 5.37 2.08 4.73
C CYS A 81 5.22 1.78 6.22
N ASN A 82 5.99 0.82 6.76
CA ASN A 82 5.89 0.46 8.17
C ASN A 82 6.49 1.50 9.13
N SER A 83 7.19 2.52 8.63
CA SER A 83 7.61 3.69 9.42
C SER A 83 6.53 4.77 9.55
N LEU A 84 5.46 4.69 8.74
CA LEU A 84 4.41 5.69 8.68
C LEU A 84 3.12 5.23 9.37
N PRO A 85 2.30 6.15 9.91
CA PRO A 85 1.03 5.82 10.54
C PRO A 85 -0.01 5.28 9.56
N GLY A 86 -0.95 4.51 10.11
CA GLY A 86 -2.06 3.91 9.34
C GLY A 86 -1.66 2.81 8.38
N VAL A 87 -0.38 2.43 8.31
CA VAL A 87 0.10 1.38 7.41
C VAL A 87 0.67 0.18 8.17
N LEU A 88 0.19 -1.00 7.79
CA LEU A 88 0.74 -2.30 8.13
C LEU A 88 1.02 -3.05 6.82
N CYS A 89 2.27 -2.95 6.36
CA CYS A 89 2.68 -3.40 5.04
C CYS A 89 3.44 -4.72 5.10
N GLY A 90 2.98 -5.74 4.38
CA GLY A 90 3.71 -7.00 4.21
C GLY A 90 4.67 -6.94 3.01
N TYR A 91 5.81 -7.59 3.11
CA TYR A 91 6.61 -7.95 1.93
C TYR A 91 6.11 -9.29 1.39
N VAL A 92 5.76 -9.34 0.11
CA VAL A 92 5.23 -10.55 -0.54
C VAL A 92 5.96 -10.77 -1.86
N GLU A 93 6.88 -11.74 -1.88
CA GLU A 93 7.65 -12.06 -3.09
C GLU A 93 7.13 -13.26 -3.85
N ASN A 94 6.34 -14.10 -3.20
CA ASN A 94 5.83 -15.35 -3.72
C ASN A 94 4.40 -15.65 -3.21
N PRO A 95 3.70 -16.64 -3.79
CA PRO A 95 2.30 -16.92 -3.43
C PRO A 95 2.08 -17.35 -1.97
N PRO A 96 2.93 -18.21 -1.36
CA PRO A 96 2.83 -18.50 0.08
C PRO A 96 2.91 -17.26 0.97
N ASP A 97 3.84 -16.33 0.71
CA ASP A 97 3.97 -15.10 1.52
C ASP A 97 2.70 -14.27 1.48
N ALA A 98 2.14 -14.06 0.28
CA ALA A 98 0.90 -13.32 0.09
C ALA A 98 -0.29 -14.02 0.75
N TYR A 99 -0.37 -15.35 0.64
CA TYR A 99 -1.42 -16.13 1.27
C TYR A 99 -1.37 -15.98 2.80
N LEU A 100 -0.19 -16.18 3.39
CA LEU A 100 0.01 -16.11 4.84
C LEU A 100 -0.17 -14.69 5.37
N PHE A 101 0.30 -13.66 4.66
CA PHE A 101 0.07 -12.27 5.03
C PHE A 101 -1.41 -11.95 5.16
N GLY A 102 -2.21 -12.31 4.15
CA GLY A 102 -3.64 -12.05 4.16
C GLY A 102 -4.37 -12.78 5.28
N ARG A 103 -3.99 -14.03 5.56
CA ARG A 103 -4.66 -14.88 6.56
C ARG A 103 -4.21 -14.60 8.00
N ILE A 104 -2.92 -14.35 8.21
CA ILE A 104 -2.33 -14.18 9.54
C ILE A 104 -2.31 -12.70 9.92
N ASN A 105 -1.60 -11.88 9.15
CA ASN A 105 -1.27 -10.50 9.55
C ASN A 105 -2.42 -9.53 9.32
N ASN A 106 -3.29 -9.81 8.35
CA ASN A 106 -4.46 -8.98 8.05
C ASN A 106 -4.11 -7.47 7.96
N GLY A 107 -2.99 -7.17 7.28
CA GLY A 107 -2.54 -5.81 7.05
C GLY A 107 -3.33 -5.12 5.95
N ASN A 108 -2.94 -3.89 5.61
CA ASN A 108 -3.64 -3.04 4.65
C ASN A 108 -2.75 -2.55 3.50
N ALA A 109 -1.51 -3.03 3.42
CA ALA A 109 -0.65 -2.82 2.25
C ALA A 109 0.24 -4.04 2.00
N VAL A 110 0.64 -4.22 0.74
CA VAL A 110 1.70 -5.17 0.37
C VAL A 110 2.72 -4.51 -0.55
N SER A 111 3.99 -4.83 -0.33
CA SER A 111 5.10 -4.44 -1.19
C SER A 111 5.64 -5.65 -1.94
N PHE A 112 5.63 -5.58 -3.26
CA PHE A 112 6.16 -6.61 -4.15
C PHE A 112 7.53 -6.19 -4.74
N PRO A 113 8.50 -7.10 -4.89
CA PRO A 113 9.77 -6.83 -5.57
C PRO A 113 9.55 -6.72 -7.09
N LEU A 114 9.38 -5.49 -7.60
CA LEU A 114 9.10 -5.25 -9.02
C LEU A 114 10.37 -5.24 -9.90
N GLY A 115 11.57 -5.29 -9.31
CA GLY A 115 12.85 -5.30 -10.04
C GLY A 115 13.72 -6.53 -9.73
N LEU A 116 14.02 -6.77 -8.45
CA LEU A 116 14.82 -7.89 -8.01
C LEU A 116 14.08 -9.20 -8.29
N ASN A 117 14.75 -10.16 -8.92
CA ASN A 117 14.18 -11.44 -9.35
C ASN A 117 12.97 -11.32 -10.30
N PHE A 118 12.73 -10.15 -10.89
CA PHE A 118 11.69 -9.92 -11.88
C PHE A 118 12.24 -10.13 -13.30
N GLY A 119 12.60 -11.38 -13.59
CA GLY A 119 13.12 -11.83 -14.88
C GLY A 119 12.06 -12.51 -15.74
N TRP A 120 12.46 -13.56 -16.46
CA TRP A 120 11.54 -14.40 -17.23
C TRP A 120 10.47 -14.99 -16.30
N ALA A 121 9.20 -14.94 -16.73
CA ALA A 121 8.04 -15.35 -15.95
C ALA A 121 7.80 -14.56 -14.65
N GLY A 122 8.43 -13.40 -14.48
CA GLY A 122 8.18 -12.52 -13.32
C GLY A 122 6.72 -12.06 -13.25
N GLU A 123 6.08 -11.84 -14.39
CA GLU A 123 4.66 -11.53 -14.51
C GLU A 123 3.75 -12.68 -14.09
N ILE A 124 4.18 -13.94 -14.29
CA ILE A 124 3.45 -15.13 -13.84
C ILE A 124 3.55 -15.22 -12.31
N ASN A 125 4.75 -15.03 -11.74
CA ASN A 125 4.91 -15.01 -10.28
C ASN A 125 4.08 -13.89 -9.64
N LEU A 126 4.08 -12.70 -10.24
CA LEU A 126 3.23 -11.58 -9.80
C LEU A 126 1.75 -11.97 -9.80
N GLN A 127 1.25 -12.54 -10.90
CA GLN A 127 -0.16 -12.96 -10.99
C GLN A 127 -0.50 -14.02 -9.93
N CYS A 128 0.29 -15.09 -9.82
CA CYS A 128 0.07 -16.13 -8.82
C CYS A 128 0.12 -15.59 -7.38
N THR A 129 1.03 -14.64 -7.12
CA THR A 129 1.16 -14.00 -5.80
C THR A 129 -0.07 -13.16 -5.46
N LEU A 130 -0.57 -12.38 -6.40
CA LEU A 130 -1.79 -11.58 -6.24
C LEU A 130 -3.04 -12.47 -6.11
N ASP A 131 -3.17 -13.51 -6.93
CA ASP A 131 -4.24 -14.50 -6.84
C ASP A 131 -4.28 -15.11 -5.44
N LYS A 132 -3.11 -15.51 -4.92
CA LYS A 132 -3.01 -16.00 -3.56
C LYS A 132 -3.23 -14.93 -2.50
N LEU A 133 -2.92 -13.65 -2.72
CA LEU A 133 -3.25 -12.60 -1.75
C LEU A 133 -4.77 -12.53 -1.48
N PHE A 134 -5.59 -12.60 -2.53
CA PHE A 134 -7.04 -12.42 -2.44
C PHE A 134 -7.86 -13.72 -2.51
N ASP A 135 -7.23 -14.88 -2.44
CA ASP A 135 -7.90 -16.20 -2.57
C ASP A 135 -9.02 -16.41 -1.52
N GLU A 136 -8.75 -16.05 -0.27
CA GLU A 136 -9.64 -16.26 0.88
C GLU A 136 -9.83 -14.97 1.70
N PRO A 137 -10.87 -14.90 2.58
CA PRO A 137 -11.05 -13.75 3.45
C PRO A 137 -9.82 -13.46 4.32
N PHE A 138 -9.51 -12.17 4.49
CA PHE A 138 -8.38 -11.75 5.31
C PHE A 138 -8.63 -12.01 6.79
N GLY A 139 -7.56 -12.31 7.55
CA GLY A 139 -7.60 -12.44 9.00
C GLY A 139 -8.29 -13.69 9.55
N ILE A 140 -8.61 -14.68 8.72
CA ILE A 140 -9.21 -15.95 9.18
C ILE A 140 -8.22 -16.86 9.92
N GLY A 141 -6.92 -16.57 9.86
CA GLY A 141 -5.85 -17.33 10.52
C GLY A 141 -5.37 -18.56 9.74
N TYR A 142 -4.07 -18.84 9.84
CA TYR A 142 -3.44 -20.05 9.29
C TYR A 142 -2.26 -20.52 10.18
N PRO A 143 -2.08 -21.83 10.39
CA PRO A 143 -3.02 -22.90 10.04
C PRO A 143 -4.29 -22.80 10.90
N LYS A 144 -5.38 -23.46 10.49
CA LYS A 144 -6.72 -23.27 11.08
C LYS A 144 -6.76 -23.52 12.60
N GLN A 145 -6.01 -24.50 13.10
CA GLN A 145 -5.92 -24.80 14.53
C GLN A 145 -5.30 -23.66 15.37
N ASP A 146 -4.51 -22.79 14.73
CA ASP A 146 -3.84 -21.66 15.39
C ASP A 146 -4.59 -20.33 15.19
N ALA A 147 -5.71 -20.33 14.45
CA ALA A 147 -6.38 -19.12 13.99
C ALA A 147 -6.73 -18.12 15.11
N ILE A 148 -7.33 -18.61 16.21
CA ILE A 148 -7.73 -17.77 17.35
C ILE A 148 -6.51 -17.07 17.97
N ARG A 149 -5.40 -17.79 18.13
CA ARG A 149 -4.16 -17.23 18.66
C ARG A 149 -3.58 -16.18 17.71
N LYS A 150 -3.51 -16.46 16.41
CA LYS A 150 -2.99 -15.53 15.39
C LYS A 150 -3.84 -14.26 15.27
N GLN A 151 -5.15 -14.37 15.38
CA GLN A 151 -6.06 -13.22 15.40
C GLN A 151 -5.82 -12.34 16.64
N ARG A 152 -5.65 -12.96 17.82
CA ARG A 152 -5.32 -12.24 19.05
C ARG A 152 -3.98 -11.51 18.94
N ASP A 153 -2.95 -12.18 18.45
CA ASP A 153 -1.61 -11.60 18.29
C ASP A 153 -1.62 -10.45 17.27
N THR A 154 -2.38 -10.59 16.17
CA THR A 154 -2.55 -9.52 15.17
C THR A 154 -3.32 -8.33 15.72
N LYS A 155 -4.32 -8.55 16.56
CA LYS A 155 -5.02 -7.45 17.25
C LYS A 155 -4.05 -6.68 18.14
N LEU A 156 -3.21 -7.38 18.92
CA LEU A 156 -2.18 -6.76 19.73
C LEU A 156 -1.15 -5.99 18.89
N LEU A 157 -0.70 -6.56 17.76
CA LEU A 157 0.20 -5.87 16.82
C LEU A 157 -0.40 -4.56 16.32
N LYS A 158 -1.68 -4.56 15.93
CA LYS A 158 -2.37 -3.34 15.47
C LYS A 158 -2.48 -2.30 16.59
N THR A 159 -2.75 -2.71 17.82
CA THR A 159 -2.71 -1.81 18.99
C THR A 159 -1.33 -1.24 19.24
N ILE A 160 -0.26 -2.04 19.17
CA ILE A 160 1.12 -1.56 19.32
C ILE A 160 1.48 -0.58 18.20
N ASN A 161 1.09 -0.87 16.97
CA ASN A 161 1.33 -0.01 15.81
C ASN A 161 0.66 1.36 15.98
N SER A 162 -0.59 1.40 16.48
CA SER A 162 -1.32 2.65 16.68
C SER A 162 -0.80 3.50 17.84
N ILE A 163 -0.19 2.91 18.87
CA ILE A 163 0.35 3.69 20.02
C ILE A 163 1.79 4.13 19.81
N THR A 164 2.56 3.42 18.98
CA THR A 164 3.98 3.75 18.74
C THR A 164 4.17 4.73 17.58
N LYS A 165 3.14 4.93 16.75
CA LYS A 165 3.15 5.87 15.63
C LYS A 165 2.15 7.00 15.90
N ARG A 166 2.59 8.23 15.64
CA ARG A 166 1.74 9.43 15.70
C ARG A 166 0.88 9.52 14.44
N GLU A 167 -0.31 10.08 14.53
CA GLU A 167 -1.17 10.34 13.38
C GLU A 167 -0.51 11.31 12.38
N LEU A 168 -0.90 11.25 11.10
CA LEU A 168 -0.28 12.10 10.07
C LEU A 168 -0.41 13.60 10.38
N VAL A 169 -1.48 14.01 11.05
CA VAL A 169 -1.71 15.41 11.45
C VAL A 169 -0.61 15.94 12.39
N GLU A 170 0.02 15.07 13.18
CA GLU A 170 1.16 15.43 14.02
C GLU A 170 2.52 15.27 13.32
N VAL A 171 2.60 14.37 12.34
CA VAL A 171 3.84 13.99 11.65
C VAL A 171 4.17 14.99 10.53
N ILE A 172 3.20 15.31 9.68
CA ILE A 172 3.38 16.17 8.50
C ILE A 172 4.01 17.53 8.84
N PRO A 173 3.59 18.25 9.91
CA PRO A 173 4.18 19.55 10.28
C PRO A 173 5.66 19.49 10.67
N LYS A 174 6.19 18.29 10.94
CA LYS A 174 7.58 18.05 11.35
C LYS A 174 8.46 17.53 10.21
N ILE A 175 7.86 17.22 9.07
CA ILE A 175 8.58 16.81 7.88
C ILE A 175 9.01 18.06 7.11
N ASP A 176 10.12 17.92 6.38
CA ASP A 176 10.60 18.95 5.46
C ASP A 176 9.49 19.49 4.55
N LEU A 177 9.43 20.82 4.44
CA LEU A 177 8.35 21.51 3.73
C LEU A 177 8.36 21.20 2.23
N ASP A 178 9.54 21.14 1.61
CA ASP A 178 9.66 20.88 0.17
C ASP A 178 9.33 19.42 -0.15
N PHE A 179 9.69 18.49 0.73
CA PHE A 179 9.22 17.11 0.67
C PHE A 179 7.69 17.03 0.67
N MET A 180 7.02 17.68 1.63
CA MET A 180 5.56 17.61 1.73
C MET A 180 4.86 18.31 0.56
N ARG A 181 5.37 19.46 0.11
CA ARG A 181 4.87 20.13 -1.10
C ARG A 181 4.98 19.23 -2.33
N LYS A 182 6.10 18.50 -2.49
CA LYS A 182 6.24 17.56 -3.60
C LYS A 182 5.26 16.39 -3.51
N VAL A 183 5.05 15.83 -2.31
CA VAL A 183 4.05 14.78 -2.07
C VAL A 183 2.65 15.26 -2.44
N VAL A 184 2.24 16.44 -1.96
CA VAL A 184 0.89 16.98 -2.21
C VAL A 184 0.65 17.32 -3.69
N LYS A 185 1.71 17.64 -4.46
CA LYS A 185 1.63 17.81 -5.92
C LYS A 185 1.29 16.54 -6.71
N ARG A 186 1.13 15.37 -6.07
CA ARG A 186 0.57 14.19 -6.73
C ARG A 186 -0.95 14.33 -6.82
N ASP A 187 -1.43 15.06 -7.83
CA ASP A 187 -2.85 15.40 -8.00
C ASP A 187 -3.77 14.17 -7.97
N PHE A 188 -3.38 13.05 -8.60
CA PHE A 188 -4.16 11.81 -8.56
C PHE A 188 -4.47 11.34 -7.13
N VAL A 189 -3.52 11.47 -6.20
CA VAL A 189 -3.72 11.10 -4.79
C VAL A 189 -4.43 12.24 -4.05
N TYR A 190 -3.95 13.47 -4.21
CA TYR A 190 -4.50 14.63 -3.52
C TYR A 190 -5.99 14.82 -3.81
N ASP A 191 -6.39 14.90 -5.08
CA ASP A 191 -7.77 15.12 -5.51
C ASP A 191 -8.68 13.99 -5.04
N TYR A 192 -8.20 12.74 -5.11
CA TYR A 192 -8.95 11.58 -4.66
C TYR A 192 -9.18 11.59 -3.14
N VAL A 193 -8.16 11.98 -2.36
CA VAL A 193 -8.27 12.14 -0.90
C VAL A 193 -9.17 13.32 -0.54
N MET A 194 -9.08 14.45 -1.25
CA MET A 194 -10.00 15.57 -1.04
C MET A 194 -11.45 15.16 -1.32
N LYS A 195 -11.68 14.35 -2.35
CA LYS A 195 -13.03 13.91 -2.73
C LYS A 195 -13.60 12.80 -1.84
N TYR A 196 -12.81 11.79 -1.49
CA TYR A 196 -13.31 10.56 -0.86
C TYR A 196 -12.75 10.30 0.55
N GLY A 197 -11.75 11.06 0.99
CA GLY A 197 -11.18 10.98 2.33
C GLY A 197 -12.17 11.43 3.41
N GLN A 198 -12.20 10.68 4.50
CA GLN A 198 -13.09 10.86 5.65
C GLN A 198 -12.42 11.61 6.81
N ASN A 199 -11.08 11.63 6.87
CA ASN A 199 -10.34 12.39 7.88
C ASN A 199 -10.30 13.88 7.49
N LYS A 200 -11.14 14.71 8.14
CA LYS A 200 -11.27 16.14 7.85
C LYS A 200 -10.02 16.94 8.21
N GLU A 201 -9.44 16.67 9.38
CA GLU A 201 -8.27 17.38 9.87
C GLU A 201 -7.05 17.14 8.97
N LEU A 202 -6.84 15.88 8.54
CA LEU A 202 -5.80 15.58 7.56
C LEU A 202 -6.04 16.31 6.24
N LYS A 203 -7.29 16.41 5.78
CA LYS A 203 -7.61 17.13 4.53
C LYS A 203 -7.31 18.63 4.62
N GLU A 204 -7.73 19.26 5.71
CA GLU A 204 -7.45 20.68 5.99
C GLU A 204 -5.93 20.93 6.07
N LEU A 205 -5.20 20.02 6.71
CA LEU A 205 -3.74 20.10 6.78
C LEU A 205 -3.11 20.02 5.38
N LEU A 206 -3.50 19.05 4.55
CA LEU A 206 -2.93 18.87 3.20
C LEU A 206 -3.18 20.10 2.30
N GLN A 207 -4.32 20.78 2.44
CA GLN A 207 -4.60 22.03 1.72
C GLN A 207 -3.58 23.13 2.02
N SER A 208 -3.00 23.15 3.23
CA SER A 208 -1.97 24.16 3.58
C SER A 208 -0.62 23.96 2.88
N TYR A 209 -0.42 22.83 2.20
CA TYR A 209 0.81 22.47 1.47
C TYR A 209 0.65 22.51 -0.06
N GLN A 210 -0.53 22.89 -0.57
CA GLN A 210 -0.81 23.03 -2.00
C GLN A 210 -0.24 24.33 -2.58
#